data_AF-A0A6C0LX57-F1
#
_entry.id   AF-A0A6C0LX57-F1
#
_cell.length_a   1.000
_cell.length_b   1.000
_cell.length_c   1.000
_cell.angle_alpha   90.00
_cell.angle_beta   90.00
_cell.angle_gamma   90.00
#
_symmetry.space_group_name_H-M   'P 1'
#
loop_
_entity.id
_entity.type
_entity.pdbx_description
1 polymer ?
#
loop_
_entity_poly.entity_id
_entity_poly.type
_entity_poly.pdbx_seq_one_letter_code
_entity_poly.pdbx_strand_id
1 'polypeptide(L)'
;MKDTCDKNMSFAECELEILRNAVDVAEKRLAIEKVRGPNIGEIISIVEKFLKNKKLICYGGTAINNILPKKDQFYNYDQEIPDYDFFSSNALEDAKELADIYYKKGFTEVEAKAGVHFGTYKVFVDFIPVADVTQISKPIFMNLKRDAIAIKQILYSPPDFLRMLMYLELSRPKGDVGRWEKVLKRLSLLNKNFPLDTKKCNVSNFQRVFEGKENHSHIHDIVKDTIIDHEYIFFGGYASYLYSRYMDNKIKKAFIKHPDFDVLSENPEDAAQQIKSRLDNEGIKNVKVVKHDEIGDHSISLVPDHYEIIVDKDSVAMIYKPMHCHSYNQIYVKNKPIKVATIDTMLSFYLAFSYANKPYYDIERILCMSKYLFDVQQRNRLAQKGVLKRFSIECYGKPLSLDEIRQAKTKKFKELKNKQGTYEYESWFLKYKPEDNARAKYKNKNKTRRKRPKSRNTRKLKKQVSNIFNISI
;
A
#
# COMPACT_ATOMS: atom_id res chain seq x y z
N MET A 1 40.36 13.77 15.03
CA MET A 1 39.39 14.21 14.01
C MET A 1 39.91 13.67 12.69
N LYS A 2 39.09 12.95 11.90
CA LYS A 2 39.48 12.66 10.51
C LYS A 2 39.55 14.00 9.79
N ASP A 3 40.59 14.22 8.99
CA ASP A 3 40.69 15.43 8.18
C ASP A 3 39.42 15.55 7.32
N THR A 4 38.65 16.61 7.57
CA THR A 4 37.35 16.85 6.93
C THR A 4 37.50 17.10 5.43
N CYS A 5 38.70 17.47 4.97
CA CYS A 5 39.02 17.70 3.58
C CYS A 5 40.11 16.73 3.10
N ASP A 6 39.90 16.16 1.92
CA ASP A 6 40.91 15.37 1.19
C ASP A 6 41.86 16.31 0.43
N LYS A 7 43.12 15.90 0.28
CA LYS A 7 44.14 16.60 -0.51
C LYS A 7 43.76 16.74 -2.00
N ASN A 8 42.84 15.89 -2.47
CA ASN A 8 42.36 15.91 -3.85
C ASN A 8 41.15 16.84 -4.07
N MET A 9 40.63 17.49 -3.03
CA MET A 9 39.50 18.43 -3.14
C MET A 9 39.99 19.84 -3.50
N SER A 10 39.26 20.52 -4.37
CA SER A 10 39.42 21.96 -4.58
C SER A 10 39.03 22.76 -3.33
N PHE A 11 39.43 24.02 -3.26
CA PHE A 11 39.07 24.91 -2.15
C PHE A 11 37.54 24.99 -1.94
N ALA A 12 36.77 25.13 -3.03
CA ALA A 12 35.32 25.19 -2.97
C ALA A 12 34.68 23.85 -2.52
N GLU A 13 35.25 22.72 -2.92
CA GLU A 13 34.78 21.40 -2.46
C GLU A 13 35.07 21.18 -0.97
N CYS A 14 36.24 21.59 -0.49
CA CYS A 14 36.57 21.55 0.94
C CYS A 14 35.67 22.49 1.75
N GLU A 15 35.39 23.72 1.27
CA GLU A 15 34.45 24.63 1.92
C GLU A 15 33.04 24.04 2.01
N LEU A 16 32.53 23.44 0.93
CA LEU A 16 31.24 22.75 0.93
C LEU A 16 31.22 21.55 1.87
N GLU A 17 32.30 20.79 1.96
CA GLU A 17 32.39 19.64 2.86
C GLU A 17 32.43 20.09 4.34
N ILE A 18 33.10 21.19 4.65
CA ILE A 18 33.04 21.82 5.98
C ILE A 18 31.61 22.25 6.31
N LEU A 19 30.91 22.91 5.38
CA LEU A 19 29.50 23.29 5.57
C LEU A 19 28.61 22.07 5.81
N ARG A 20 28.73 21.01 4.99
CA ARG A 20 27.95 19.76 5.14
C ARG A 20 28.17 19.14 6.51
N ASN A 21 29.41 19.06 6.97
CA ASN A 21 29.73 18.54 8.30
C ASN A 21 29.13 19.40 9.42
N ALA A 22 29.13 20.73 9.29
CA ALA A 22 28.50 21.62 10.25
C ALA A 22 26.98 21.45 10.28
N VAL A 23 26.33 21.32 9.11
CA VAL A 23 24.90 21.02 8.97
C VAL A 23 24.57 19.68 9.64
N ASP A 24 25.30 18.61 9.34
CA ASP A 24 25.10 17.29 9.95
C ASP A 24 25.19 17.33 11.48
N VAL A 25 26.16 18.07 12.04
CA VAL A 25 26.31 18.21 13.48
C VAL A 25 25.15 19.02 14.08
N ALA A 26 24.74 20.11 13.44
CA ALA A 26 23.63 20.95 13.89
C ALA A 26 22.31 20.17 13.89
N GLU A 27 22.02 19.45 12.79
CA GLU A 27 20.82 18.61 12.68
C GLU A 27 20.79 17.50 13.73
N LYS A 28 21.92 16.82 13.98
CA LYS A 28 22.02 15.81 15.05
C LYS A 28 21.75 16.38 16.43
N ARG A 29 22.26 17.57 16.74
CA ARG A 29 22.00 18.23 18.04
C ARG A 29 20.52 18.55 18.22
N LEU A 30 19.90 19.17 17.22
CA LEU A 30 18.47 19.47 17.24
C LEU A 30 17.61 18.21 17.36
N ALA A 31 17.99 17.14 16.69
CA ALA A 31 17.28 15.86 16.74
C ALA A 31 17.33 15.24 18.16
N ILE A 32 18.51 15.24 18.80
CA ILE A 32 18.69 14.77 20.18
C ILE A 32 17.89 15.62 21.17
N GLU A 33 17.94 16.95 21.05
CA GLU A 33 17.16 17.86 21.90
C GLU A 33 15.66 17.59 21.78
N LYS A 34 15.19 17.36 20.55
CA LYS A 34 13.79 17.01 20.29
C LYS A 34 13.38 15.69 20.95
N VAL A 35 14.21 14.64 20.85
CA VAL A 35 13.93 13.33 21.48
C VAL A 35 13.95 13.42 23.00
N ARG A 36 14.87 14.20 23.57
CA ARG A 36 15.01 14.42 25.01
C ARG A 36 14.01 15.44 25.56
N GLY A 37 13.14 15.98 24.70
CA GLY A 37 12.11 16.90 25.09
C GLY A 37 11.24 16.32 26.20
N PRO A 38 10.72 17.17 27.11
CA PRO A 38 9.78 16.73 28.11
C PRO A 38 8.59 16.04 27.44
N ASN A 39 8.09 14.96 28.02
CA ASN A 39 6.92 14.19 27.59
C ASN A 39 7.08 13.28 26.35
N ILE A 40 8.19 13.31 25.59
CA ILE A 40 8.37 12.43 24.41
C ILE A 40 8.32 10.95 24.79
N GLY A 41 9.00 10.56 25.87
CA GLY A 41 8.96 9.18 26.37
C GLY A 41 7.54 8.72 26.74
N GLU A 42 6.71 9.64 27.27
CA GLU A 42 5.30 9.36 27.55
C GLU A 42 4.49 9.24 26.25
N ILE A 43 4.74 10.11 25.27
CA ILE A 43 4.09 10.05 23.95
C ILE A 43 4.30 8.67 23.30
N ILE A 44 5.54 8.21 23.25
CA ILE A 44 5.93 6.91 22.70
C ILE A 44 5.28 5.78 23.51
N SER A 45 5.31 5.86 24.85
CA SER A 45 4.71 4.84 25.72
C SER A 45 3.21 4.66 25.48
N ILE A 46 2.48 5.77 25.23
CA ILE A 46 1.04 5.75 24.98
C ILE A 46 0.73 5.04 23.67
N VAL A 47 1.37 5.41 22.55
CA VAL A 47 1.12 4.76 21.25
C VAL A 47 1.52 3.29 21.28
N GLU A 48 2.63 2.93 21.90
CA GLU A 48 3.03 1.53 22.06
C GLU A 48 2.02 0.71 22.87
N LYS A 49 1.48 1.27 23.96
CA LYS A 49 0.42 0.62 24.75
C LYS A 49 -0.86 0.47 23.93
N PHE A 50 -1.23 1.49 23.16
CA PHE A 50 -2.39 1.44 22.27
C PHE A 50 -2.26 0.31 21.25
N LEU A 51 -1.13 0.22 20.56
CA LEU A 51 -0.79 -0.85 19.61
C LEU A 51 -0.90 -2.25 20.25
N LYS A 52 -0.31 -2.42 21.45
CA LYS A 52 -0.32 -3.70 22.20
C LYS A 52 -1.73 -4.14 22.59
N ASN A 53 -2.56 -3.20 23.04
CA ASN A 53 -3.90 -3.47 23.54
C ASN A 53 -4.87 -3.77 22.38
N LYS A 54 -4.81 -2.97 21.32
CA LYS A 54 -5.66 -3.12 20.14
C LYS A 54 -5.20 -4.22 19.19
N LYS A 55 -3.96 -4.72 19.36
CA LYS A 55 -3.31 -5.70 18.46
C LYS A 55 -3.32 -5.22 17.00
N LEU A 56 -2.95 -3.96 16.81
CA LEU A 56 -2.75 -3.32 15.50
C LEU A 56 -1.39 -3.68 14.94
N ILE A 57 -1.24 -3.61 13.61
CA ILE A 57 -0.08 -4.15 12.89
C ILE A 57 0.74 -2.99 12.34
N CYS A 58 1.93 -2.78 12.89
CA CYS A 58 2.87 -1.78 12.39
C CYS A 58 3.45 -2.17 11.03
N TYR A 59 3.59 -1.20 10.12
CA TYR A 59 4.26 -1.37 8.83
C TYR A 59 5.34 -0.29 8.61
N GLY A 60 5.86 -0.17 7.39
CA GLY A 60 6.76 0.91 7.01
C GLY A 60 8.16 0.80 7.61
N GLY A 61 8.84 1.94 7.72
CA GLY A 61 10.24 1.98 8.15
C GLY A 61 10.43 1.49 9.58
N THR A 62 9.52 1.86 10.49
CA THR A 62 9.57 1.47 11.90
C THR A 62 9.37 -0.02 12.08
N ALA A 63 8.46 -0.63 11.29
CA ALA A 63 8.29 -2.08 11.32
C ALA A 63 9.53 -2.82 10.82
N ILE A 64 10.08 -2.42 9.66
CA ILE A 64 11.31 -3.02 9.13
C ILE A 64 12.44 -2.91 10.17
N ASN A 65 12.66 -1.72 10.73
CA ASN A 65 13.71 -1.52 11.73
C ASN A 65 13.55 -2.44 12.94
N ASN A 66 12.34 -2.51 13.51
CA ASN A 66 12.12 -3.20 14.78
C ASN A 66 12.16 -4.72 14.67
N ILE A 67 11.85 -5.30 13.50
CA ILE A 67 12.00 -6.74 13.28
C ILE A 67 13.44 -7.17 13.02
N LEU A 68 14.33 -6.24 12.64
CA LEU A 68 15.74 -6.56 12.39
C LEU A 68 16.51 -6.81 13.70
N PRO A 69 17.54 -7.67 13.67
CA PRO A 69 18.50 -7.78 14.77
C PRO A 69 19.14 -6.43 15.08
N LYS A 70 19.48 -6.20 16.35
CA LYS A 70 20.00 -4.91 16.84
C LYS A 70 21.14 -4.31 16.01
N LYS A 71 22.07 -5.13 15.54
CA LYS A 71 23.22 -4.72 14.72
C LYS A 71 22.86 -4.22 13.32
N ASP A 72 21.69 -4.60 12.81
CA ASP A 72 21.21 -4.27 11.47
C ASP A 72 20.05 -3.25 11.51
N GLN A 73 19.68 -2.75 12.69
CA GLN A 73 18.74 -1.65 12.86
C GLN A 73 19.35 -0.35 12.33
N PHE A 74 18.57 0.42 11.58
CA PHE A 74 19.01 1.64 10.89
C PHE A 74 18.42 2.93 11.48
N TYR A 75 17.45 2.83 12.40
CA TYR A 75 17.00 3.98 13.17
C TYR A 75 17.71 4.05 14.51
N ASN A 76 18.10 5.26 14.90
CA ASN A 76 18.64 5.55 16.21
C ASN A 76 17.60 6.28 17.06
N TYR A 77 16.94 5.55 17.96
CA TYR A 77 15.91 6.11 18.83
C TYR A 77 16.43 7.06 19.92
N ASP A 78 17.76 7.22 20.06
CA ASP A 78 18.36 8.28 20.87
C ASP A 78 18.41 9.63 20.13
N GLN A 79 18.19 9.61 18.81
CA GLN A 79 18.28 10.78 17.92
C GLN A 79 16.97 11.03 17.15
N GLU A 80 16.15 10.00 16.96
CA GLU A 80 14.92 10.08 16.17
C GLU A 80 13.70 9.58 16.97
N ILE A 81 12.60 10.35 16.90
CA ILE A 81 11.31 9.91 17.43
C ILE A 81 10.72 8.88 16.45
N PRO A 82 10.31 7.68 16.90
CA PRO A 82 9.66 6.72 16.03
C PRO A 82 8.33 7.26 15.53
N ASP A 83 8.18 7.33 14.21
CA ASP A 83 6.88 7.51 13.56
C ASP A 83 6.22 6.13 13.40
N TYR A 84 5.05 5.95 14.00
CA TYR A 84 4.34 4.68 13.99
C TYR A 84 3.31 4.64 12.87
N ASP A 85 3.68 4.03 11.75
CA ASP A 85 2.76 3.60 10.72
C ASP A 85 2.11 2.27 11.12
N PHE A 86 0.77 2.18 11.18
CA PHE A 86 0.09 0.91 11.46
C PHE A 86 -1.26 0.76 10.77
N PHE A 87 -1.57 -0.49 10.45
CA PHE A 87 -2.86 -0.88 9.89
C PHE A 87 -3.91 -1.05 10.99
N SER A 88 -5.14 -0.65 10.67
CA SER A 88 -6.34 -0.95 11.44
C SER A 88 -7.51 -1.26 10.53
N SER A 89 -8.37 -2.20 10.93
CA SER A 89 -9.66 -2.41 10.27
C SER A 89 -10.73 -1.39 10.66
N ASN A 90 -10.41 -0.45 11.56
CA ASN A 90 -11.27 0.61 12.07
C ASN A 90 -10.48 1.92 12.26
N ALA A 91 -9.71 2.30 11.25
CA ALA A 91 -8.65 3.31 11.36
C ALA A 91 -9.16 4.69 11.79
N LEU A 92 -10.34 5.09 11.31
CA LEU A 92 -10.94 6.38 11.66
C LEU A 92 -11.18 6.51 13.18
N GLU A 93 -11.81 5.50 13.76
CA GLU A 93 -12.14 5.51 15.19
C GLU A 93 -10.92 5.25 16.06
N ASP A 94 -9.99 4.39 15.63
CA ASP A 94 -8.74 4.18 16.36
C ASP A 94 -7.87 5.46 16.39
N ALA A 95 -7.87 6.26 15.33
CA ALA A 95 -7.17 7.56 15.32
C ALA A 95 -7.80 8.56 16.30
N LYS A 96 -9.14 8.64 16.37
CA LYS A 96 -9.85 9.48 17.35
C LYS A 96 -9.62 9.00 18.78
N GLU A 97 -9.67 7.69 19.02
CA GLU A 97 -9.43 7.10 20.34
C GLU A 97 -8.01 7.38 20.82
N LEU A 98 -7.01 7.24 19.95
CA LEU A 98 -5.62 7.57 20.29
C LEU A 98 -5.47 9.05 20.66
N ALA A 99 -6.07 9.96 19.89
CA ALA A 99 -6.12 11.38 20.22
C ALA A 99 -6.81 11.64 21.58
N ASP A 100 -7.92 10.97 21.87
CA ASP A 100 -8.61 11.09 23.16
C ASP A 100 -7.74 10.61 24.33
N ILE A 101 -6.94 9.56 24.14
CA ILE A 101 -6.02 9.06 25.19
C ILE A 101 -4.96 10.12 25.50
N TYR A 102 -4.36 10.75 24.48
CA TYR A 102 -3.41 11.84 24.69
C TYR A 102 -4.05 13.02 25.40
N TYR A 103 -5.22 13.48 24.96
CA TYR A 103 -5.89 14.59 25.62
C TYR A 103 -6.22 14.30 27.09
N LYS A 104 -6.70 13.09 27.40
CA LYS A 104 -6.96 12.64 28.79
C LYS A 104 -5.69 12.58 29.65
N LYS A 105 -4.52 12.45 29.04
CA LYS A 105 -3.22 12.46 29.70
C LYS A 105 -2.68 13.86 29.99
N GLY A 106 -3.36 14.90 29.51
CA GLY A 106 -3.01 16.30 29.80
C GLY A 106 -2.32 17.03 28.65
N PHE A 107 -2.12 16.37 27.51
CA PHE A 107 -1.62 17.02 26.30
C PHE A 107 -2.69 17.98 25.73
N THR A 108 -2.29 19.21 25.41
CA THR A 108 -3.22 20.27 24.98
C THR A 108 -3.37 20.35 23.47
N GLU A 109 -2.28 20.18 22.73
CA GLU A 109 -2.27 20.30 21.26
C GLU A 109 -2.36 18.92 20.60
N VAL A 110 -3.56 18.31 20.68
CA VAL A 110 -3.83 16.98 20.10
C VAL A 110 -4.80 17.09 18.93
N GLU A 111 -4.42 16.51 17.79
CA GLU A 111 -5.23 16.50 16.56
C GLU A 111 -5.13 15.14 15.86
N ALA A 112 -6.27 14.55 15.49
CA ALA A 112 -6.33 13.49 14.49
C ALA A 112 -6.92 14.07 13.20
N LYS A 113 -6.26 13.89 12.06
CA LYS A 113 -6.73 14.41 10.77
C LYS A 113 -6.52 13.45 9.61
N ALA A 114 -7.29 13.62 8.54
CA ALA A 114 -7.12 12.84 7.32
C ALA A 114 -5.74 13.11 6.69
N GLY A 115 -5.04 12.03 6.34
CA GLY A 115 -3.78 12.06 5.60
C GLY A 115 -3.98 12.42 4.13
N VAL A 116 -2.90 12.45 3.35
CA VAL A 116 -2.97 12.75 1.91
C VAL A 116 -3.76 11.67 1.17
N HIS A 117 -3.49 10.41 1.49
CA HIS A 117 -4.18 9.25 0.94
C HIS A 117 -5.48 8.97 1.71
N PHE A 118 -6.52 8.57 0.98
CA PHE A 118 -7.81 8.22 1.58
C PHE A 118 -7.68 7.00 2.51
N GLY A 119 -8.34 7.06 3.67
CA GLY A 119 -8.31 6.01 4.69
C GLY A 119 -7.03 5.95 5.54
N THR A 120 -6.07 6.86 5.35
CA THR A 120 -4.98 7.09 6.29
C THR A 120 -5.28 8.31 7.15
N TYR A 121 -5.09 8.20 8.47
CA TYR A 121 -5.28 9.29 9.43
C TYR A 121 -4.01 9.54 10.22
N LYS A 122 -3.65 10.80 10.39
CA LYS A 122 -2.45 11.22 11.10
C LYS A 122 -2.83 11.76 12.48
N VAL A 123 -2.16 11.28 13.53
CA VAL A 123 -2.32 11.76 14.90
C VAL A 123 -1.12 12.60 15.30
N PHE A 124 -1.39 13.83 15.71
CA PHE A 124 -0.41 14.80 16.18
C PHE A 124 -0.58 15.06 17.67
N VAL A 125 0.54 15.18 18.38
CA VAL A 125 0.61 15.59 19.78
C VAL A 125 1.69 16.65 19.89
N ASP A 126 1.34 17.84 20.38
CA ASP A 126 2.25 18.99 20.47
C ASP A 126 2.98 19.26 19.14
N PHE A 127 2.22 19.18 18.04
CA PHE A 127 2.68 19.34 16.66
C PHE A 127 3.66 18.27 16.15
N ILE A 128 3.94 17.25 16.96
CA ILE A 128 4.76 16.09 16.56
C ILE A 128 3.85 15.06 15.90
N PRO A 129 4.15 14.59 14.67
CA PRO A 129 3.45 13.44 14.09
C PRO A 129 3.86 12.19 14.87
N VAL A 130 2.87 11.55 15.51
CA VAL A 130 3.11 10.38 16.37
C VAL A 130 2.75 9.08 15.67
N ALA A 131 1.70 9.11 14.85
CA ALA A 131 1.17 7.92 14.21
C ALA A 131 0.43 8.21 12.90
N ASP A 132 0.59 7.29 11.95
CA ASP A 132 -0.22 7.15 10.75
C ASP A 132 -1.05 5.87 10.86
N VAL A 133 -2.37 6.03 10.99
CA VAL A 133 -3.35 4.94 11.10
C VAL A 133 -3.98 4.69 9.74
N THR A 134 -3.65 3.58 9.10
CA THR A 134 -4.14 3.26 7.75
C THR A 134 -5.21 2.19 7.79
N GLN A 135 -6.34 2.47 7.16
CA GLN A 135 -7.44 1.55 6.98
C GLN A 135 -7.00 0.35 6.13
N ILE A 136 -7.45 -0.84 6.52
CA ILE A 136 -7.35 -2.04 5.70
C ILE A 136 -8.55 -2.95 5.98
N SER A 137 -8.98 -3.73 4.99
CA SER A 137 -10.17 -4.54 5.13
C SER A 137 -9.97 -5.60 6.20
N LYS A 138 -11.03 -5.94 6.95
CA LYS A 138 -10.93 -6.96 8.00
C LYS A 138 -10.36 -8.29 7.51
N PRO A 139 -10.73 -8.81 6.31
CA PRO A 139 -10.11 -10.03 5.78
C PRO A 139 -8.60 -9.91 5.58
N ILE A 140 -8.12 -8.82 4.97
CA ILE A 140 -6.69 -8.63 4.72
C ILE A 140 -5.95 -8.39 6.04
N PHE A 141 -6.53 -7.59 6.94
CA PHE A 141 -5.99 -7.39 8.29
C PHE A 141 -5.75 -8.72 9.01
N MET A 142 -6.73 -9.64 8.97
CA MET A 142 -6.61 -10.95 9.62
C MET A 142 -5.56 -11.83 8.95
N ASN A 143 -5.42 -11.78 7.62
CA ASN A 143 -4.36 -12.48 6.90
C ASN A 143 -2.98 -11.97 7.33
N LEU A 144 -2.78 -10.65 7.38
CA LEU A 144 -1.52 -10.05 7.86
C LEU A 144 -1.26 -10.38 9.32
N LYS A 145 -2.31 -10.38 10.15
CA LYS A 145 -2.21 -10.65 11.59
C LYS A 145 -1.72 -12.07 11.87
N ARG A 146 -2.15 -13.05 11.06
CA ARG A 146 -1.77 -14.46 11.19
C ARG A 146 -0.25 -14.64 11.11
N ASP A 147 0.39 -13.93 10.19
CA ASP A 147 1.81 -14.10 9.86
C ASP A 147 2.68 -12.95 10.45
N ALA A 148 2.08 -12.10 11.30
CA ALA A 148 2.75 -10.95 11.90
C ALA A 148 3.82 -11.35 12.93
N ILE A 149 4.90 -10.56 13.00
CA ILE A 149 5.97 -10.76 13.97
C ILE A 149 5.66 -9.97 15.24
N ALA A 150 5.63 -10.62 16.40
CA ALA A 150 5.42 -9.98 17.68
C ALA A 150 6.76 -9.67 18.38
N ILE A 151 7.05 -8.38 18.62
CA ILE A 151 8.21 -7.94 19.41
C ILE A 151 7.72 -7.01 20.51
N LYS A 152 8.07 -7.33 21.76
CA LYS A 152 7.55 -6.63 22.96
C LYS A 152 6.02 -6.48 22.94
N GLN A 153 5.31 -7.49 22.42
CA GLN A 153 3.85 -7.56 22.26
C GLN A 153 3.23 -6.57 21.23
N ILE A 154 4.05 -5.82 20.49
CA ILE A 154 3.61 -5.05 19.32
C ILE A 154 3.69 -5.97 18.11
N LEU A 155 2.65 -5.94 17.25
CA LEU A 155 2.64 -6.71 16.02
C LEU A 155 3.24 -5.88 14.89
N TYR A 156 4.13 -6.50 14.12
CA TYR A 156 4.75 -5.93 12.94
C TYR A 156 4.39 -6.75 11.71
N SER A 157 4.17 -6.09 10.57
CA SER A 157 3.80 -6.74 9.32
C SER A 157 4.76 -7.87 8.95
N PRO A 158 4.27 -8.94 8.31
CA PRO A 158 5.12 -10.02 7.83
C PRO A 158 6.23 -9.51 6.91
N PRO A 159 7.45 -10.10 6.93
CA PRO A 159 8.56 -9.68 6.07
C PRO A 159 8.20 -9.66 4.58
N ASP A 160 7.42 -10.63 4.12
CA ASP A 160 7.02 -10.74 2.71
C ASP A 160 6.06 -9.62 2.28
N PHE A 161 5.21 -9.16 3.20
CA PHE A 161 4.36 -8.00 2.97
C PHE A 161 5.18 -6.70 2.96
N LEU A 162 6.14 -6.54 3.88
CA LEU A 162 7.06 -5.39 3.88
C LEU A 162 7.89 -5.36 2.59
N ARG A 163 8.33 -6.52 2.12
CA ARG A 163 9.03 -6.69 0.85
C ARG A 163 8.17 -6.31 -0.35
N MET A 164 6.90 -6.72 -0.36
CA MET A 164 5.92 -6.30 -1.37
C MET A 164 5.85 -4.79 -1.47
N LEU A 165 5.66 -4.09 -0.34
CA LEU A 165 5.58 -2.62 -0.33
C LEU A 165 6.87 -1.96 -0.85
N MET A 166 8.05 -2.52 -0.54
CA MET A 166 9.31 -1.98 -1.04
C MET A 166 9.51 -2.21 -2.54
N TYR A 167 9.10 -3.37 -3.07
CA TYR A 167 9.12 -3.61 -4.52
C TYR A 167 8.10 -2.74 -5.26
N LEU A 168 6.94 -2.49 -4.65
CA LEU A 168 5.98 -1.53 -5.16
C LEU A 168 6.62 -0.15 -5.33
N GLU A 169 7.35 0.35 -4.33
CA GLU A 169 8.08 1.62 -4.45
C GLU A 169 9.12 1.60 -5.57
N LEU A 170 9.98 0.57 -5.63
CA LEU A 170 11.06 0.46 -6.63
C LEU A 170 10.54 0.23 -8.06
N SER A 171 9.32 -0.27 -8.21
CA SER A 171 8.69 -0.54 -9.51
C SER A 171 7.98 0.68 -10.11
N ARG A 172 7.89 1.82 -9.40
CA ARG A 172 7.11 3.00 -9.84
C ARG A 172 7.98 4.19 -10.21
N PRO A 173 8.50 4.28 -11.45
CA PRO A 173 9.38 5.39 -11.85
C PRO A 173 8.68 6.74 -11.95
N LYS A 174 7.33 6.77 -12.02
CA LYS A 174 6.53 8.00 -11.86
C LYS A 174 6.00 8.21 -10.43
N GLY A 175 6.48 7.43 -9.46
CA GLY A 175 6.23 7.62 -8.03
C GLY A 175 7.26 8.55 -7.38
N ASP A 176 7.46 8.41 -6.07
CA ASP A 176 8.48 9.17 -5.33
C ASP A 176 9.86 8.50 -5.45
N VAL A 177 10.52 8.72 -6.59
CA VAL A 177 11.85 8.15 -6.89
C VAL A 177 12.95 8.63 -5.93
N GLY A 178 12.74 9.76 -5.24
CA GLY A 178 13.65 10.23 -4.20
C GLY A 178 13.79 9.26 -3.02
N ARG A 179 12.84 8.34 -2.86
CA ARG A 179 12.88 7.29 -1.82
C ARG A 179 13.64 6.04 -2.22
N TRP A 180 13.94 5.84 -3.51
CA TRP A 180 14.44 4.56 -4.02
C TRP A 180 15.73 4.09 -3.35
N GLU A 181 16.66 5.01 -3.11
CA GLU A 181 17.92 4.68 -2.43
C GLU A 181 17.67 4.14 -1.00
N LYS A 182 16.83 4.85 -0.24
CA LYS A 182 16.43 4.48 1.12
C LYS A 182 15.68 3.16 1.14
N VAL A 183 14.77 2.95 0.18
CA VAL A 183 14.01 1.70 0.03
C VAL A 183 14.93 0.53 -0.28
N LEU A 184 15.86 0.68 -1.24
CA LEU A 184 16.77 -0.39 -1.63
C LEU A 184 17.71 -0.81 -0.48
N LYS A 185 18.22 0.16 0.29
CA LYS A 185 19.05 -0.11 1.49
C LYS A 185 18.27 -0.95 2.51
N ARG A 186 17.03 -0.57 2.80
CA ARG A 186 16.14 -1.30 3.74
C ARG A 186 15.75 -2.68 3.23
N LEU A 187 15.41 -2.79 1.95
CA LEU A 187 15.09 -4.06 1.30
C LEU A 187 16.27 -5.02 1.38
N SER A 188 17.50 -4.53 1.19
CA SER A 188 18.72 -5.34 1.32
C SER A 188 18.91 -5.88 2.73
N LEU A 189 18.71 -5.04 3.75
CA LEU A 189 18.76 -5.48 5.16
C LEU A 189 17.66 -6.48 5.50
N LEU A 190 16.44 -6.24 5.01
CA LEU A 190 15.32 -7.16 5.19
C LEU A 190 15.63 -8.52 4.55
N ASN A 191 16.09 -8.54 3.30
CA ASN A 191 16.42 -9.77 2.58
C ASN A 191 17.58 -10.55 3.20
N LYS A 192 18.54 -9.87 3.83
CA LYS A 192 19.64 -10.49 4.56
C LYS A 192 19.16 -11.24 5.80
N ASN A 193 18.23 -10.65 6.56
CA ASN A 193 17.79 -11.18 7.85
C ASN A 193 16.53 -12.06 7.76
N PHE A 194 15.71 -11.81 6.75
CA PHE A 194 14.49 -12.54 6.43
C PHE A 194 14.56 -12.91 4.94
N PRO A 195 15.41 -13.87 4.56
CA PRO A 195 15.47 -14.30 3.16
C PRO A 195 14.10 -14.81 2.71
N LEU A 196 13.81 -14.66 1.41
CA LEU A 196 12.62 -15.27 0.84
C LEU A 196 12.84 -16.80 0.83
N ASP A 197 12.24 -17.47 1.80
CA ASP A 197 12.36 -18.91 2.00
C ASP A 197 11.03 -19.61 1.76
N THR A 198 11.10 -20.72 1.06
CA THR A 198 9.97 -21.54 0.68
C THR A 198 10.36 -22.99 0.91
N LYS A 199 9.82 -23.56 2.00
CA LYS A 199 10.20 -24.89 2.50
C LYS A 199 9.99 -26.03 1.49
N LYS A 200 9.16 -25.82 0.45
CA LYS A 200 8.80 -26.83 -0.56
C LYS A 200 8.54 -26.22 -1.94
N CYS A 201 9.57 -25.70 -2.62
CA CYS A 201 9.43 -25.47 -4.06
C CYS A 201 9.54 -26.78 -4.83
N ASN A 202 8.40 -27.44 -5.03
CA ASN A 202 8.35 -28.53 -5.97
C ASN A 202 8.23 -27.99 -7.39
N VAL A 203 9.27 -28.27 -8.17
CA VAL A 203 9.42 -27.83 -9.53
C VAL A 203 8.35 -28.41 -10.47
N SER A 204 7.74 -29.54 -10.11
CA SER A 204 6.60 -30.11 -10.83
C SER A 204 5.29 -29.33 -10.65
N ASN A 205 5.17 -28.50 -9.60
CA ASN A 205 3.93 -27.79 -9.28
C ASN A 205 3.82 -26.43 -9.98
N PHE A 206 4.84 -26.01 -10.74
CA PHE A 206 4.77 -24.78 -11.54
C PHE A 206 3.85 -24.89 -12.76
N GLN A 207 3.37 -26.10 -13.04
CA GLN A 207 2.77 -26.48 -14.29
C GLN A 207 1.31 -26.87 -14.07
N ARG A 208 0.42 -26.18 -14.77
CA ARG A 208 -0.91 -26.70 -15.10
C ARG A 208 -0.79 -27.35 -16.48
N VAL A 209 -1.26 -28.58 -16.62
CA VAL A 209 -1.39 -29.22 -17.93
C VAL A 209 -2.68 -28.68 -18.55
N PHE A 210 -2.63 -28.25 -19.81
CA PHE A 210 -3.85 -27.88 -20.53
C PHE A 210 -4.69 -29.13 -20.76
N GLU A 211 -5.93 -29.12 -20.26
CA GLU A 211 -6.88 -30.24 -20.31
C GLU A 211 -7.91 -30.09 -21.43
N GLY A 212 -7.90 -28.96 -22.14
CA GLY A 212 -8.77 -28.67 -23.28
C GLY A 212 -8.52 -29.55 -24.50
N LYS A 213 -9.49 -29.56 -25.41
CA LYS A 213 -9.43 -30.39 -26.64
C LYS A 213 -8.68 -29.70 -27.78
N GLU A 214 -8.56 -28.38 -27.69
CA GLU A 214 -7.91 -27.54 -28.69
C GLU A 214 -6.37 -27.65 -28.64
N ASN A 215 -5.70 -27.26 -29.73
CA ASN A 215 -4.24 -27.30 -29.79
C ASN A 215 -3.62 -26.19 -28.92
N HIS A 216 -3.12 -26.58 -27.74
CA HIS A 216 -2.51 -25.65 -26.77
C HIS A 216 -1.39 -24.78 -27.36
N SER A 217 -0.53 -25.33 -28.23
CA SER A 217 0.56 -24.55 -28.85
C SER A 217 0.01 -23.46 -29.77
N HIS A 218 -1.07 -23.76 -30.51
CA HIS A 218 -1.68 -22.82 -31.42
C HIS A 218 -2.39 -21.69 -30.66
N ILE A 219 -3.18 -22.03 -29.63
CA ILE A 219 -3.79 -21.05 -28.72
C ILE A 219 -2.74 -20.14 -28.09
N HIS A 220 -1.69 -20.74 -27.53
CA HIS A 220 -0.59 -20.01 -26.91
C HIS A 220 0.05 -19.00 -27.88
N ASP A 221 0.28 -19.39 -29.14
CA ASP A 221 0.89 -18.50 -30.13
C ASP A 221 -0.05 -17.37 -30.55
N ILE A 222 -1.35 -17.63 -30.73
CA ILE A 222 -2.36 -16.59 -31.01
C ILE A 222 -2.41 -15.56 -29.87
N VAL A 223 -2.52 -16.02 -28.62
CA VAL A 223 -2.60 -15.13 -27.45
C VAL A 223 -1.32 -14.31 -27.32
N LYS A 224 -0.15 -14.95 -27.40
CA LYS A 224 1.16 -14.29 -27.33
C LYS A 224 1.32 -13.22 -28.41
N ASP A 225 1.00 -13.55 -29.66
CA ASP A 225 1.16 -12.61 -30.77
C ASP A 225 0.17 -11.45 -30.63
N THR A 226 -1.06 -11.69 -30.20
CA THR A 226 -2.03 -10.62 -29.90
C THR A 226 -1.53 -9.68 -28.80
N ILE A 227 -0.94 -10.22 -27.73
CA ILE A 227 -0.37 -9.41 -26.63
C ILE A 227 0.79 -8.54 -27.13
N ILE A 228 1.65 -9.09 -28.01
CA ILE A 228 2.78 -8.37 -28.60
C ILE A 228 2.30 -7.26 -29.53
N ASP A 229 1.34 -7.56 -30.40
CA ASP A 229 0.84 -6.63 -31.42
C ASP A 229 0.12 -5.41 -30.79
N HIS A 230 -0.50 -5.59 -29.62
CA HIS A 230 -1.13 -4.50 -28.85
C HIS A 230 -0.20 -3.90 -27.78
N GLU A 231 1.07 -4.31 -27.77
CA GLU A 231 2.11 -3.82 -26.87
C GLU A 231 1.76 -3.92 -25.36
N TYR A 232 1.00 -4.92 -24.96
CA TYR A 232 0.71 -5.15 -23.55
C TYR A 232 1.93 -5.72 -22.80
N ILE A 233 1.91 -5.62 -21.47
CA ILE A 233 3.08 -5.96 -20.65
C ILE A 233 2.95 -7.37 -20.08
N PHE A 234 3.87 -8.26 -20.44
CA PHE A 234 3.96 -9.57 -19.80
C PHE A 234 4.53 -9.44 -18.38
N PHE A 235 3.85 -10.00 -17.38
CA PHE A 235 4.38 -10.11 -16.00
C PHE A 235 4.16 -11.48 -15.35
N GLY A 236 3.47 -12.39 -16.05
CA GLY A 236 3.13 -13.75 -15.58
C GLY A 236 4.06 -14.87 -16.05
N GLY A 237 3.45 -15.99 -16.42
CA GLY A 237 4.12 -17.21 -16.87
C GLY A 237 5.11 -17.00 -18.01
N TYR A 238 4.73 -16.28 -19.08
CA TYR A 238 5.65 -15.98 -20.19
C TYR A 238 6.83 -15.09 -19.78
N ALA A 239 6.60 -14.08 -18.94
CA ALA A 239 7.68 -13.26 -18.39
C ALA A 239 8.64 -14.10 -17.55
N SER A 240 8.11 -14.96 -16.68
CA SER A 240 8.87 -15.91 -15.87
C SER A 240 9.69 -16.89 -16.72
N TYR A 241 9.14 -17.37 -17.84
CA TYR A 241 9.88 -18.17 -18.81
C TYR A 241 11.07 -17.41 -19.41
N LEU A 242 10.93 -16.12 -19.71
CA LEU A 242 12.06 -15.30 -20.19
C LEU A 242 13.16 -15.15 -19.13
N TYR A 243 12.79 -14.95 -17.85
CA TYR A 243 13.75 -14.89 -16.74
C TYR A 243 14.36 -16.26 -16.41
N SER A 244 13.69 -17.37 -16.71
CA SER A 244 14.19 -18.73 -16.45
C SER A 244 15.51 -19.05 -17.15
N ARG A 245 15.85 -18.31 -18.21
CA ARG A 245 17.13 -18.41 -18.92
C ARG A 245 18.33 -18.09 -18.04
N TYR A 246 18.11 -17.36 -16.94
CA TYR A 246 19.11 -16.97 -15.96
C TYR A 246 19.00 -17.77 -14.65
N MET A 247 18.15 -18.80 -14.63
CA MET A 247 18.01 -19.75 -13.52
C MET A 247 18.86 -21.00 -13.75
N ASP A 248 19.02 -21.81 -12.71
CA ASP A 248 19.80 -23.06 -12.82
C ASP A 248 19.12 -24.04 -13.77
N ASN A 249 19.92 -24.89 -14.43
CA ASN A 249 19.44 -25.80 -15.48
C ASN A 249 18.27 -26.69 -15.04
N LYS A 250 18.23 -27.13 -13.78
CA LYS A 250 17.12 -27.93 -13.22
C LYS A 250 15.80 -27.16 -13.24
N ILE A 251 15.83 -25.89 -12.83
CA ILE A 251 14.67 -25.00 -12.78
C ILE A 251 14.30 -24.58 -14.20
N LYS A 252 15.27 -24.16 -15.01
CA LYS A 252 15.08 -23.77 -16.42
C LYS A 252 14.35 -24.85 -17.23
N LYS A 253 14.74 -26.12 -17.08
CA LYS A 253 14.10 -27.26 -17.78
C LYS A 253 12.66 -27.51 -17.37
N ALA A 254 12.23 -26.97 -16.23
CA ALA A 254 10.87 -27.13 -15.74
C ALA A 254 9.93 -25.99 -16.13
N PHE A 255 10.43 -24.93 -16.76
CA PHE A 255 9.53 -24.00 -17.43
C PHE A 255 9.09 -24.60 -18.77
N ILE A 256 7.78 -24.75 -18.98
CA ILE A 256 7.20 -25.28 -20.21
C ILE A 256 7.41 -24.27 -21.35
N LYS A 257 7.42 -24.78 -22.58
CA LYS A 257 7.38 -24.00 -23.82
C LYS A 257 6.13 -23.11 -23.99
N HIS A 258 5.03 -23.42 -23.30
CA HIS A 258 3.71 -22.77 -23.45
C HIS A 258 3.05 -22.41 -22.09
N PRO A 259 3.60 -21.44 -21.34
CA PRO A 259 3.00 -20.99 -20.08
C PRO A 259 1.75 -20.12 -20.33
N ASP A 260 0.82 -20.10 -19.36
CA ASP A 260 -0.29 -19.15 -19.34
C ASP A 260 0.22 -17.70 -19.21
N PHE A 261 -0.63 -16.74 -19.57
CA PHE A 261 -0.25 -15.33 -19.61
C PHE A 261 -0.87 -14.54 -18.46
N ASP A 262 -0.04 -13.83 -17.68
CA ASP A 262 -0.50 -12.68 -16.90
C ASP A 262 0.03 -11.40 -17.55
N VAL A 263 -0.88 -10.47 -17.83
CA VAL A 263 -0.65 -9.30 -18.67
C VAL A 263 -1.19 -8.04 -18.01
N LEU A 264 -0.49 -6.91 -18.17
CA LEU A 264 -1.02 -5.59 -17.79
C LEU A 264 -1.60 -4.88 -19.03
N SER A 265 -2.83 -4.37 -18.89
CA SER A 265 -3.50 -3.49 -19.86
C SER A 265 -4.21 -2.34 -19.15
N GLU A 266 -4.09 -1.11 -19.64
CA GLU A 266 -4.85 0.04 -19.09
C GLU A 266 -6.37 -0.14 -19.26
N ASN A 267 -6.80 -0.85 -20.31
CA ASN A 267 -8.17 -1.30 -20.51
C ASN A 267 -8.21 -2.83 -20.60
N PRO A 268 -8.36 -3.55 -19.46
CA PRO A 268 -8.32 -5.01 -19.45
C PRO A 268 -9.52 -5.64 -20.15
N GLU A 269 -10.67 -4.96 -20.20
CA GLU A 269 -11.87 -5.45 -20.91
C GLU A 269 -11.63 -5.47 -22.42
N ASP A 270 -11.19 -4.34 -22.99
CA ASP A 270 -10.88 -4.24 -24.43
C ASP A 270 -9.81 -5.26 -24.81
N ALA A 271 -8.76 -5.39 -24.01
CA ALA A 271 -7.69 -6.37 -24.21
C ALA A 271 -8.22 -7.81 -24.21
N ALA A 272 -9.15 -8.13 -23.29
CA ALA A 272 -9.79 -9.44 -23.25
C ALA A 272 -10.63 -9.70 -24.51
N GLN A 273 -11.38 -8.69 -24.98
CA GLN A 273 -12.19 -8.80 -26.19
C GLN A 273 -11.33 -8.93 -27.46
N GLN A 274 -10.20 -8.23 -27.53
CA GLN A 274 -9.26 -8.34 -28.66
C GLN A 274 -8.66 -9.73 -28.75
N ILE A 275 -8.19 -10.29 -27.64
CA ILE A 275 -7.65 -11.66 -27.61
C ILE A 275 -8.74 -12.69 -27.92
N LYS A 276 -9.94 -12.54 -27.34
CA LYS A 276 -11.09 -13.40 -27.67
C LYS A 276 -11.41 -13.35 -29.16
N SER A 277 -11.51 -12.15 -29.73
CA SER A 277 -11.83 -11.96 -31.15
C SER A 277 -10.77 -12.61 -32.06
N ARG A 278 -9.48 -12.52 -31.68
CA ARG A 278 -8.42 -13.19 -32.44
C ARG A 278 -8.53 -14.71 -32.35
N LEU A 279 -8.79 -15.28 -31.18
CA LEU A 279 -9.01 -16.71 -31.00
C LEU A 279 -10.22 -17.20 -31.82
N ASP A 280 -11.34 -16.48 -31.78
CA ASP A 280 -12.54 -16.80 -32.54
C ASP A 280 -12.27 -16.78 -34.07
N ASN A 281 -11.53 -15.78 -34.56
CA ASN A 281 -11.17 -15.63 -35.98
C ASN A 281 -10.25 -16.75 -36.48
N GLU A 282 -9.40 -17.30 -35.62
CA GLU A 282 -8.54 -18.45 -35.92
C GLU A 282 -9.26 -19.80 -35.72
N GLY A 283 -10.57 -19.77 -35.43
CA GLY A 283 -11.42 -20.96 -35.37
C GLY A 283 -11.41 -21.69 -34.02
N ILE A 284 -10.80 -21.13 -32.98
CA ILE A 284 -10.81 -21.69 -31.62
C ILE A 284 -12.21 -21.55 -31.03
N LYS A 285 -12.77 -22.66 -30.51
CA LYS A 285 -14.13 -22.68 -29.95
C LYS A 285 -14.10 -22.57 -28.42
N ASN A 286 -15.28 -22.36 -27.83
CA ASN A 286 -15.50 -22.34 -26.37
C ASN A 286 -14.68 -21.28 -25.61
N VAL A 287 -14.40 -20.14 -26.24
CA VAL A 287 -13.70 -19.02 -25.60
C VAL A 287 -14.66 -18.20 -24.75
N LYS A 288 -14.34 -18.03 -23.46
CA LYS A 288 -15.11 -17.23 -22.49
C LYS A 288 -14.23 -16.16 -21.88
N VAL A 289 -14.84 -15.02 -21.57
CA VAL A 289 -14.22 -13.93 -20.82
C VAL A 289 -14.98 -13.78 -19.50
N VAL A 290 -14.27 -13.84 -18.37
CA VAL A 290 -14.83 -13.71 -17.03
C VAL A 290 -14.21 -12.50 -16.36
N LYS A 291 -15.06 -11.58 -15.86
CA LYS A 291 -14.60 -10.44 -15.06
C LYS A 291 -14.42 -10.87 -13.60
N HIS A 292 -13.31 -10.44 -13.01
CA HIS A 292 -13.02 -10.56 -11.59
C HIS A 292 -12.87 -9.16 -10.98
N ASP A 293 -13.61 -8.91 -9.92
CA ASP A 293 -13.54 -7.63 -9.19
C ASP A 293 -12.26 -7.55 -8.35
N GLU A 294 -11.80 -6.32 -8.12
CA GLU A 294 -10.67 -5.98 -7.27
C GLU A 294 -10.72 -6.69 -5.90
N ILE A 295 -9.56 -7.15 -5.46
CA ILE A 295 -9.35 -7.71 -4.12
C ILE A 295 -8.50 -6.74 -3.32
N GLY A 296 -9.11 -6.17 -2.30
CA GLY A 296 -8.53 -5.04 -1.61
C GLY A 296 -9.60 -4.26 -0.87
N ASP A 297 -9.22 -3.06 -0.48
CA ASP A 297 -10.15 -1.97 -0.26
C ASP A 297 -9.57 -0.67 -0.84
N HIS A 298 -10.29 0.43 -0.61
CA HIS A 298 -9.91 1.76 -1.09
C HIS A 298 -8.54 2.25 -0.58
N SER A 299 -7.97 1.67 0.47
CA SER A 299 -6.68 2.04 1.02
C SER A 299 -5.55 1.14 0.54
N ILE A 300 -5.84 -0.15 0.27
CA ILE A 300 -4.89 -1.07 -0.35
C ILE A 300 -5.59 -2.06 -1.28
N SER A 301 -5.25 -1.96 -2.57
CA SER A 301 -5.62 -2.92 -3.60
C SER A 301 -4.49 -3.94 -3.74
N LEU A 302 -4.77 -5.22 -3.47
CA LEU A 302 -3.80 -6.32 -3.61
C LEU A 302 -3.85 -6.93 -5.00
N VAL A 303 -5.06 -7.03 -5.56
CA VAL A 303 -5.30 -7.55 -6.91
C VAL A 303 -6.27 -6.60 -7.60
N PRO A 304 -5.86 -5.95 -8.69
CA PRO A 304 -6.74 -5.03 -9.41
C PRO A 304 -7.89 -5.77 -10.10
N ASP A 305 -8.90 -5.02 -10.53
CA ASP A 305 -9.89 -5.51 -11.49
C ASP A 305 -9.17 -6.17 -12.68
N HIS A 306 -9.63 -7.37 -13.04
CA HIS A 306 -9.00 -8.15 -14.09
C HIS A 306 -9.99 -9.03 -14.83
N TYR A 307 -9.59 -9.47 -16.02
CA TYR A 307 -10.38 -10.32 -16.89
C TYR A 307 -9.62 -11.60 -17.17
N GLU A 308 -10.31 -12.72 -17.04
CA GLU A 308 -9.81 -14.05 -17.32
C GLU A 308 -10.33 -14.53 -18.68
N ILE A 309 -9.44 -15.02 -19.53
CA ILE A 309 -9.79 -15.70 -20.78
C ILE A 309 -9.69 -17.20 -20.54
N ILE A 310 -10.80 -17.90 -20.75
CA ILE A 310 -10.91 -19.34 -20.57
C ILE A 310 -11.19 -19.97 -21.94
N VAL A 311 -10.42 -20.98 -22.32
CA VAL A 311 -10.69 -21.83 -23.48
C VAL A 311 -11.01 -23.23 -22.96
N ASP A 312 -12.18 -23.75 -23.35
CA ASP A 312 -12.76 -24.97 -22.77
C ASP A 312 -12.93 -24.88 -21.23
N LYS A 313 -11.92 -25.31 -20.47
CA LYS A 313 -11.86 -25.31 -18.99
C LYS A 313 -10.59 -24.68 -18.44
N ASP A 314 -9.67 -24.27 -19.32
CA ASP A 314 -8.36 -23.81 -18.94
C ASP A 314 -8.24 -22.30 -19.12
N SER A 315 -7.66 -21.67 -18.10
CA SER A 315 -7.31 -20.26 -18.12
C SER A 315 -6.10 -20.09 -19.02
N VAL A 316 -6.22 -19.28 -20.08
CA VAL A 316 -5.13 -19.04 -21.03
C VAL A 316 -4.48 -17.68 -20.81
N ALA A 317 -5.24 -16.69 -20.32
CA ALA A 317 -4.72 -15.38 -19.98
C ALA A 317 -5.51 -14.71 -18.87
N MET A 318 -4.79 -14.01 -17.99
CA MET A 318 -5.32 -13.07 -17.00
C MET A 318 -4.81 -11.67 -17.33
N ILE A 319 -5.73 -10.71 -17.45
CA ILE A 319 -5.43 -9.36 -17.88
C ILE A 319 -5.80 -8.38 -16.79
N TYR A 320 -4.79 -7.77 -16.18
CA TYR A 320 -4.91 -6.94 -15.01
C TYR A 320 -4.78 -5.47 -15.36
N LYS A 321 -5.59 -4.63 -14.72
CA LYS A 321 -5.42 -3.19 -14.78
C LYS A 321 -4.19 -2.75 -13.96
N PRO A 322 -3.25 -1.98 -14.50
CA PRO A 322 -2.14 -1.46 -13.71
C PRO A 322 -2.64 -0.44 -12.67
N MET A 323 -2.32 -0.65 -11.39
CA MET A 323 -2.71 0.25 -10.29
C MET A 323 -1.87 1.54 -10.24
N HIS A 324 -0.66 1.47 -10.80
CA HIS A 324 0.27 2.59 -10.93
C HIS A 324 1.03 2.48 -12.26
N CYS A 325 1.89 3.46 -12.55
CA CYS A 325 2.86 3.30 -13.63
C CYS A 325 3.96 2.34 -13.18
N HIS A 326 3.86 1.07 -13.59
CA HIS A 326 4.81 0.01 -13.22
C HIS A 326 5.89 -0.18 -14.28
N SER A 327 7.13 -0.32 -13.82
CA SER A 327 8.31 -0.41 -14.68
C SER A 327 8.32 -1.68 -15.53
N TYR A 328 8.76 -1.54 -16.77
CA TYR A 328 8.98 -2.66 -17.68
C TYR A 328 10.28 -2.47 -18.47
N ASN A 329 10.72 -3.55 -19.12
CA ASN A 329 11.83 -3.59 -20.06
C ASN A 329 11.31 -3.98 -21.44
N GLN A 330 11.80 -3.32 -22.48
CA GLN A 330 11.61 -3.76 -23.86
C GLN A 330 12.78 -4.64 -24.29
N ILE A 331 12.48 -5.82 -24.83
CA ILE A 331 13.48 -6.72 -25.42
C ILE A 331 13.05 -7.15 -26.83
N TYR A 332 13.98 -7.69 -27.62
CA TYR A 332 13.67 -8.21 -28.94
C TYR A 332 13.66 -9.74 -28.94
N VAL A 333 12.57 -10.33 -29.43
CA VAL A 333 12.45 -11.78 -29.66
C VAL A 333 12.06 -11.98 -31.12
N LYS A 334 12.93 -12.65 -31.89
CA LYS A 334 12.75 -12.81 -33.35
C LYS A 334 12.48 -11.47 -34.06
N ASN A 335 13.24 -10.43 -33.72
CA ASN A 335 13.11 -9.05 -34.22
C ASN A 335 11.79 -8.33 -33.89
N LYS A 336 10.87 -8.94 -33.12
CA LYS A 336 9.70 -8.24 -32.59
C LYS A 336 10.03 -7.62 -31.21
N PRO A 337 9.72 -6.34 -30.98
CA PRO A 337 9.81 -5.74 -29.66
C PRO A 337 8.73 -6.35 -28.76
N ILE A 338 9.10 -6.76 -27.55
CA ILE A 338 8.18 -7.24 -26.54
C ILE A 338 8.43 -6.50 -25.22
N LYS A 339 7.35 -6.20 -24.50
CA LYS A 339 7.41 -5.49 -23.21
C LYS A 339 7.21 -6.47 -22.05
N VAL A 340 8.19 -6.52 -21.15
CA VAL A 340 8.24 -7.47 -20.04
C VAL A 340 8.43 -6.70 -18.75
N ALA A 341 7.57 -6.93 -17.76
CA ALA A 341 7.70 -6.34 -16.44
C ALA A 341 9.10 -6.58 -15.85
N THR A 342 9.64 -5.57 -15.16
CA THR A 342 10.89 -5.74 -14.40
C THR A 342 10.67 -6.75 -13.27
N ILE A 343 11.75 -7.32 -12.74
CA ILE A 343 11.67 -8.19 -11.56
C ILE A 343 11.03 -7.46 -10.38
N ASP A 344 11.32 -6.16 -10.21
CA ASP A 344 10.74 -5.34 -9.14
C ASP A 344 9.20 -5.25 -9.29
N THR A 345 8.70 -5.04 -10.51
CA THR A 345 7.25 -5.10 -10.81
C THR A 345 6.68 -6.48 -10.54
N MET A 346 7.29 -7.55 -11.05
CA MET A 346 6.78 -8.92 -10.87
C MET A 346 6.72 -9.32 -9.39
N LEU A 347 7.76 -9.01 -8.60
CA LEU A 347 7.79 -9.30 -7.17
C LEU A 347 6.76 -8.48 -6.38
N SER A 348 6.50 -7.23 -6.79
CA SER A 348 5.42 -6.44 -6.21
C SER A 348 4.07 -7.15 -6.39
N PHE A 349 3.75 -7.59 -7.61
CA PHE A 349 2.47 -8.25 -7.90
C PHE A 349 2.37 -9.62 -7.23
N TYR A 350 3.38 -10.47 -7.38
CA TYR A 350 3.33 -11.84 -6.85
C TYR A 350 3.19 -11.83 -5.32
N LEU A 351 3.98 -11.02 -4.61
CA LEU A 351 3.85 -10.94 -3.17
C LEU A 351 2.51 -10.33 -2.76
N ALA A 352 1.93 -9.39 -3.51
CA ALA A 352 0.58 -8.88 -3.22
C ALA A 352 -0.48 -9.99 -3.38
N PHE A 353 -0.39 -10.78 -4.46
CA PHE A 353 -1.33 -11.86 -4.76
C PHE A 353 -1.30 -12.96 -3.68
N SER A 354 -0.16 -13.21 -3.04
CA SER A 354 -0.08 -14.16 -1.91
C SER A 354 -0.94 -13.78 -0.69
N TYR A 355 -1.33 -12.51 -0.56
CA TYR A 355 -2.21 -12.02 0.52
C TYR A 355 -3.69 -11.89 0.11
N ALA A 356 -4.02 -12.15 -1.16
CA ALA A 356 -5.37 -12.00 -1.69
C ALA A 356 -6.36 -13.06 -1.17
N ASN A 357 -5.87 -14.20 -0.67
CA ASN A 357 -6.66 -15.29 -0.10
C ASN A 357 -7.83 -15.76 -0.99
N LYS A 358 -7.54 -16.00 -2.27
CA LYS A 358 -8.48 -16.59 -3.23
C LYS A 358 -8.06 -18.00 -3.62
N PRO A 359 -9.03 -18.92 -3.86
CA PRO A 359 -8.71 -20.30 -4.23
C PRO A 359 -7.89 -20.45 -5.51
N TYR A 360 -8.00 -19.51 -6.45
CA TYR A 360 -7.26 -19.54 -7.72
C TYR A 360 -5.83 -18.99 -7.61
N TYR A 361 -5.46 -18.38 -6.48
CA TYR A 361 -4.07 -18.01 -6.20
C TYR A 361 -3.41 -19.06 -5.33
N ASP A 362 -2.59 -19.90 -5.96
CA ASP A 362 -1.73 -20.85 -5.25
C ASP A 362 -0.58 -20.09 -4.57
N ILE A 363 -0.73 -19.87 -3.25
CA ILE A 363 0.23 -19.14 -2.43
C ILE A 363 1.61 -19.80 -2.48
N GLU A 364 1.70 -21.13 -2.41
CA GLU A 364 2.99 -21.83 -2.43
C GLU A 364 3.69 -21.63 -3.76
N ARG A 365 2.96 -21.77 -4.88
CA ARG A 365 3.49 -21.51 -6.23
C ARG A 365 3.97 -20.07 -6.38
N ILE A 366 3.17 -19.09 -5.95
CA ILE A 366 3.48 -17.67 -6.03
C ILE A 366 4.75 -17.32 -5.24
N LEU A 367 4.88 -17.81 -4.00
CA LEU A 367 6.06 -17.57 -3.18
C LEU A 367 7.30 -18.24 -3.79
N CYS A 368 7.15 -19.44 -4.36
CA CYS A 368 8.24 -20.11 -5.05
C CYS A 368 8.71 -19.37 -6.31
N MET A 369 7.77 -18.86 -7.11
CA MET A 369 8.09 -18.02 -8.25
C MET A 369 8.79 -16.73 -7.84
N SER A 370 8.32 -16.12 -6.76
CA SER A 370 8.97 -14.94 -6.15
C SER A 370 10.40 -15.26 -5.70
N LYS A 371 10.65 -16.46 -5.15
CA LYS A 371 11.99 -16.89 -4.75
C LYS A 371 12.94 -16.97 -5.93
N TYR A 372 12.52 -17.59 -7.02
CA TYR A 372 13.39 -17.71 -8.18
C TYR A 372 13.68 -16.38 -8.85
N LEU A 373 12.69 -15.51 -8.98
CA LEU A 373 12.89 -14.16 -9.48
C LEU A 373 13.85 -13.38 -8.58
N PHE A 374 13.70 -13.51 -7.26
CA PHE A 374 14.63 -12.94 -6.29
C PHE A 374 16.05 -13.47 -6.48
N ASP A 375 16.23 -14.78 -6.62
CA ASP A 375 17.55 -15.40 -6.80
C ASP A 375 18.20 -14.98 -8.14
N VAL A 376 17.40 -14.83 -9.22
CA VAL A 376 17.85 -14.26 -10.49
C VAL A 376 18.30 -12.81 -10.29
N GLN A 377 17.50 -12.02 -9.58
CA GLN A 377 17.81 -10.63 -9.25
C GLN A 377 19.13 -10.53 -8.48
N GLN A 378 19.34 -11.36 -7.46
CA GLN A 378 20.55 -11.30 -6.62
C GLN A 378 21.81 -11.61 -7.43
N ARG A 379 21.76 -12.66 -8.26
CA ARG A 379 22.89 -13.06 -9.12
C ARG A 379 23.22 -12.04 -10.20
N ASN A 380 22.23 -11.29 -10.68
CA ASN A 380 22.34 -10.42 -11.85
C ASN A 380 22.12 -8.94 -11.54
N ARG A 381 22.21 -8.52 -10.27
CA ARG A 381 21.79 -7.18 -9.81
C ARG A 381 22.48 -6.00 -10.51
N LEU A 382 23.65 -6.22 -11.11
CA LEU A 382 24.44 -5.20 -11.83
C LEU A 382 24.39 -5.36 -13.36
N ALA A 383 23.64 -6.34 -13.91
CA ALA A 383 23.72 -6.70 -15.32
C ALA A 383 23.20 -5.62 -16.28
N GLN A 384 22.18 -4.86 -15.86
CA GLN A 384 21.62 -3.69 -16.58
C GLN A 384 21.35 -3.91 -18.08
N LYS A 385 20.86 -5.10 -18.47
CA LYS A 385 20.62 -5.46 -19.87
C LYS A 385 19.39 -6.36 -20.04
N GLY A 386 18.72 -6.24 -21.19
CA GLY A 386 17.55 -7.04 -21.53
C GLY A 386 16.50 -7.07 -20.41
N VAL A 387 15.96 -8.25 -20.10
CA VAL A 387 15.02 -8.40 -18.98
C VAL A 387 15.66 -8.14 -17.62
N LEU A 388 16.98 -8.25 -17.48
CA LEU A 388 17.71 -8.06 -16.23
C LEU A 388 17.97 -6.58 -15.89
N LYS A 389 17.57 -5.64 -16.75
CA LYS A 389 17.66 -4.21 -16.46
C LYS A 389 16.74 -3.87 -15.28
N ARG A 390 17.31 -3.23 -14.25
CA ARG A 390 16.57 -2.80 -13.05
C ARG A 390 16.48 -1.29 -13.00
N PHE A 391 15.52 -0.79 -12.22
CA PHE A 391 15.29 0.66 -12.09
C PHE A 391 14.98 1.31 -13.45
N SER A 392 14.25 0.60 -14.30
CA SER A 392 13.79 1.13 -15.59
C SER A 392 12.84 2.29 -15.35
N ILE A 393 13.08 3.39 -16.07
CA ILE A 393 12.21 4.58 -16.05
C ILE A 393 10.99 4.42 -16.97
N GLU A 394 11.05 3.47 -17.92
CA GLU A 394 9.92 3.10 -18.75
C GLU A 394 8.87 2.38 -17.90
N CYS A 395 7.63 2.85 -17.95
CA CYS A 395 6.53 2.27 -17.19
C CYS A 395 5.20 2.30 -17.93
N TYR A 396 4.31 1.40 -17.51
CA TYR A 396 2.99 1.20 -18.08
C TYR A 396 1.91 1.40 -17.01
N GLY A 397 0.82 2.08 -17.37
CA GLY A 397 -0.17 2.58 -16.43
C GLY A 397 0.05 4.05 -16.04
N LYS A 398 -0.82 4.57 -15.18
CA LYS A 398 -0.80 5.97 -14.75
C LYS A 398 -0.49 6.05 -13.26
N PRO A 399 0.42 6.93 -12.81
CA PRO A 399 0.57 7.19 -11.39
C PRO A 399 -0.72 7.87 -10.88
N LEU A 400 -1.06 7.68 -9.61
CA LEU A 400 -1.96 8.59 -8.93
C LEU A 400 -1.16 9.87 -8.64
N SER A 401 -1.31 10.88 -9.48
CA SER A 401 -0.68 12.18 -9.25
C SER A 401 -1.26 12.84 -8.00
N LEU A 402 -0.46 13.69 -7.35
CA LEU A 402 -0.96 14.50 -6.24
C LEU A 402 -2.16 15.37 -6.67
N ASP A 403 -2.18 15.80 -7.92
CA ASP A 403 -3.27 16.58 -8.48
C ASP A 403 -4.54 15.74 -8.68
N GLU A 404 -4.44 14.50 -9.13
CA GLU A 404 -5.60 13.58 -9.19
C GLU A 404 -6.13 13.25 -7.79
N ILE A 405 -5.26 13.05 -6.79
CA ILE A 405 -5.67 12.87 -5.39
C ILE A 405 -6.42 14.12 -4.90
N ARG A 406 -5.89 15.32 -5.17
CA ARG A 406 -6.54 16.60 -4.83
C ARG A 406 -7.87 16.79 -5.57
N GLN A 407 -7.95 16.42 -6.84
CA GLN A 407 -9.17 16.47 -7.64
C GLN A 407 -10.23 15.53 -7.08
N ALA A 408 -9.87 14.27 -6.77
CA ALA A 408 -10.75 13.30 -6.15
C ALA A 408 -11.28 13.81 -4.79
N LYS A 409 -10.39 14.35 -3.94
CA LYS A 409 -10.79 15.00 -2.68
C LYS A 409 -11.69 16.20 -2.90
N THR A 410 -11.41 17.04 -3.89
CA THR A 410 -12.25 18.23 -4.18
C THR A 410 -13.65 17.81 -4.63
N LYS A 411 -13.75 16.79 -5.49
CA LYS A 411 -15.03 16.22 -5.93
C LYS A 411 -15.80 15.67 -4.73
N LYS A 412 -15.15 14.85 -3.89
CA LYS A 412 -15.76 14.30 -2.67
C LYS A 412 -16.16 15.37 -1.67
N PHE A 413 -15.40 16.46 -1.55
CA PHE A 413 -15.77 17.59 -0.70
C PHE A 413 -17.05 18.26 -1.19
N LYS A 414 -17.18 18.50 -2.51
CA LYS A 414 -18.41 19.06 -3.10
C LYS A 414 -19.62 18.15 -2.87
N GLU A 415 -19.45 16.83 -2.99
CA GLU A 415 -20.48 15.82 -2.74
C GLU A 415 -20.90 15.77 -1.27
N LEU A 416 -19.95 15.88 -0.34
CA LEU A 416 -20.17 15.61 1.09
C LEU A 416 -20.26 16.87 1.97
N LYS A 417 -20.13 18.08 1.42
CA LYS A 417 -20.11 19.35 2.19
C LYS A 417 -21.31 19.53 3.14
N ASN A 418 -22.47 18.99 2.78
CA ASN A 418 -23.70 19.08 3.57
C ASN A 418 -23.88 17.90 4.55
N LYS A 419 -22.92 16.96 4.59
CA LYS A 419 -22.93 15.75 5.42
C LYS A 419 -21.81 15.76 6.46
N GLN A 420 -21.41 16.95 6.93
CA GLN A 420 -20.40 17.08 7.98
C GLN A 420 -20.80 16.29 9.24
N GLY A 421 -19.83 15.61 9.86
CA GLY A 421 -20.06 14.75 11.02
C GLY A 421 -20.60 13.35 10.70
N THR A 422 -20.81 13.01 9.44
CA THR A 422 -21.07 11.61 9.03
C THR A 422 -19.77 10.83 8.92
N TYR A 423 -19.83 9.52 9.13
CA TYR A 423 -18.68 8.62 8.95
C TYR A 423 -18.05 8.75 7.55
N GLU A 424 -18.89 8.89 6.51
CA GLU A 424 -18.43 9.06 5.13
C GLU A 424 -17.62 10.36 4.97
N TYR A 425 -18.12 11.49 5.48
CA TYR A 425 -17.40 12.76 5.42
C TYR A 425 -16.07 12.71 6.17
N GLU A 426 -16.10 12.17 7.39
CA GLU A 426 -14.91 12.07 8.24
C GLU A 426 -13.87 11.13 7.66
N SER A 427 -14.28 10.08 6.95
CA SER A 427 -13.34 9.18 6.29
C SER A 427 -12.47 9.89 5.24
N TRP A 428 -12.98 10.96 4.64
CA TRP A 428 -12.26 11.78 3.66
C TRP A 428 -11.56 13.00 4.26
N PHE A 429 -12.19 13.64 5.24
CA PHE A 429 -11.85 14.99 5.70
C PHE A 429 -11.79 15.11 7.22
N LEU A 430 -11.47 14.03 7.94
CA LEU A 430 -11.31 14.05 9.39
C LEU A 430 -10.49 15.26 9.82
N LYS A 431 -11.05 16.01 10.78
CA LYS A 431 -10.36 17.04 11.55
C LYS A 431 -10.92 16.99 12.96
N TYR A 432 -10.28 16.18 13.79
CA TYR A 432 -10.72 15.85 15.14
C TYR A 432 -9.76 16.43 16.17
N LYS A 433 -10.30 17.29 17.04
CA LYS A 433 -9.60 17.83 18.21
C LYS A 433 -10.41 17.47 19.46
N PRO A 434 -9.89 16.63 20.37
CA PRO A 434 -10.60 16.25 21.59
C PRO A 434 -11.07 17.44 22.42
N GLU A 435 -10.30 18.53 22.44
CA GLU A 435 -10.62 19.76 23.18
C GLU A 435 -11.93 20.40 22.73
N ASP A 436 -12.17 20.49 21.41
CA ASP A 436 -13.38 21.09 20.85
C ASP A 436 -14.64 20.33 21.29
N ASN A 437 -14.53 19.00 21.36
CA ASN A 437 -15.61 18.13 21.84
C ASN A 437 -15.83 18.24 23.35
N ALA A 438 -14.77 18.37 24.15
CA ALA A 438 -14.88 18.62 25.58
C ALA A 438 -15.58 19.96 25.86
N ARG A 439 -15.19 21.02 25.14
CA ARG A 439 -15.82 22.36 25.21
C ARG A 439 -17.29 22.32 24.77
N ALA A 440 -17.63 21.58 23.72
CA ALA A 440 -19.01 21.41 23.25
C ALA A 440 -19.89 20.66 24.27
N LYS A 441 -19.38 19.58 24.88
CA LYS A 441 -20.07 18.84 25.95
C LYS A 441 -20.30 19.72 27.19
N TYR A 442 -19.32 20.54 27.58
CA TYR A 442 -19.47 21.49 28.68
C TYR A 442 -20.54 22.56 28.40
N LYS A 443 -20.57 23.13 27.20
CA LYS A 443 -21.62 24.10 26.79
C LYS A 443 -23.03 23.49 26.81
N ASN A 444 -23.19 22.23 26.37
CA ASN A 444 -24.49 21.55 26.40
C ASN A 444 -24.95 21.17 27.83
N LYS A 445 -24.02 20.83 28.73
CA LYS A 445 -24.29 20.57 30.15
C LYS A 445 -24.73 21.85 30.90
N ASN A 446 -24.18 23.00 30.52
CA ASN A 446 -24.60 24.30 31.09
C ASN A 446 -25.92 24.82 30.51
N LYS A 447 -26.28 24.48 29.26
CA LYS A 447 -27.62 24.74 28.71
C LYS A 447 -28.71 23.93 29.41
N THR A 448 -28.43 22.69 29.83
CA THR A 448 -29.38 21.84 30.57
C THR A 448 -29.52 22.23 32.05
N ARG A 449 -28.49 22.84 32.66
CA ARG A 449 -28.56 23.38 34.04
C ARG A 449 -29.32 24.71 34.19
N ARG A 450 -29.70 25.38 33.09
CA ARG A 450 -30.48 26.65 33.10
C ARG A 450 -32.00 26.47 33.05
N LYS A 451 -32.57 25.37 33.58
CA LYS A 451 -34.01 25.31 33.89
C LYS A 451 -34.25 25.92 35.28
N ARG A 452 -34.70 27.19 35.33
CA ARG A 452 -35.18 27.88 36.55
C ARG A 452 -36.28 27.05 37.25
N PRO A 453 -36.35 27.04 38.59
CA PRO A 453 -37.47 26.42 39.29
C PRO A 453 -38.75 27.22 39.01
N LYS A 454 -39.83 26.52 38.64
CA LYS A 454 -41.17 27.11 38.46
C LYS A 454 -41.66 27.66 39.80
N SER A 455 -41.92 28.96 39.88
CA SER A 455 -42.69 29.54 40.99
C SER A 455 -44.12 29.00 40.95
N ARG A 456 -44.62 28.51 42.08
CA ARG A 456 -46.03 28.18 42.29
C ARG A 456 -46.80 29.50 42.38
N ASN A 457 -47.58 29.82 41.34
CA ASN A 457 -48.57 30.89 41.43
C ASN A 457 -49.92 30.34 41.88
N THR A 458 -50.37 30.82 43.04
CA THR A 458 -51.69 30.65 43.62
C THR A 458 -52.79 31.21 42.71
N ARG A 459 -53.83 30.38 42.49
CA ARG A 459 -55.06 30.72 41.73
C ARG A 459 -55.82 31.88 42.39
N LYS A 460 -56.14 32.92 41.61
CA LYS A 460 -57.33 33.77 41.84
C LYS A 460 -58.31 33.56 40.68
N LEU A 461 -59.51 33.11 41.00
CA LEU A 461 -60.65 32.97 40.10
C LEU A 461 -61.11 34.34 39.59
N LYS A 462 -61.52 34.41 38.31
CA LYS A 462 -62.66 35.25 37.89
C LYS A 462 -63.35 34.63 36.66
N LYS A 463 -64.69 34.57 36.77
CA LYS A 463 -65.69 33.95 35.88
C LYS A 463 -65.77 34.64 34.51
N GLN A 464 -66.10 33.82 33.50
CA GLN A 464 -66.64 34.19 32.19
C GLN A 464 -67.97 34.95 32.27
N VAL A 465 -68.20 35.85 31.30
CA VAL A 465 -69.48 36.12 30.61
C VAL A 465 -69.10 36.66 29.22
N SER A 466 -69.24 35.88 28.14
CA SER A 466 -70.22 36.01 27.01
C SER A 466 -70.29 37.42 26.41
N ASN A 467 -70.42 37.71 25.11
CA ASN A 467 -70.97 37.02 23.93
C ASN A 467 -70.81 38.09 22.79
N ILE A 468 -70.64 37.79 21.51
CA ILE A 468 -71.71 37.72 20.49
C ILE A 468 -71.02 37.67 19.11
N PHE A 469 -71.45 36.73 18.29
CA PHE A 469 -71.23 36.64 16.84
C PHE A 469 -72.10 37.66 16.08
N ASN A 470 -71.63 38.14 14.92
CA ASN A 470 -72.47 38.50 13.75
C ASN A 470 -71.56 38.40 12.51
N ILE A 471 -71.64 37.34 11.71
CA ILE A 471 -72.56 37.03 10.60
C ILE A 471 -72.21 37.78 9.30
N SER A 472 -71.72 36.98 8.34
CA SER A 472 -72.02 36.88 6.90
C SER A 472 -72.34 38.13 6.09
N ILE A 473 -71.51 38.39 5.06
CA ILE A 473 -71.82 38.07 3.65
C ILE A 473 -70.61 37.36 3.05
#